data_AF-A0A180F748-F1
#
_entry.id   AF-A0A180F748-F1
#
_cell.length_a   1.000
_cell.length_b   1.000
_cell.length_c   1.000
_cell.angle_alpha   90.00
_cell.angle_beta   90.00
_cell.angle_gamma   90.00
#
_symmetry.space_group_name_H-M   'P 1'
#
loop_
_entity.id
_entity.type
_entity.pdbx_description
1 polymer ?
#
loop_
_entity_poly.entity_id
_entity_poly.type
_entity_poly.pdbx_seq_one_letter_code
_entity_poly.pdbx_strand_id
1 'polypeptide(L)'
;MERKRLYNYTYQESGTRFAVVHSLDGYDEISLTAEFKVAMSEKEKLYTLEMPGFPRCTDTDLDGGKTPEDAARIFDAVFANTATEAQKNCVIANSAFAIQVICPEKRIEACIAEARGSLESGKALDTFRTFLALNS
;
A
#
# COMPACT_ATOMS: atom_id res chain seq x y z
N MET A 1 -17.06 10.41 -5.10
CA MET A 1 -16.24 11.49 -5.71
C MET A 1 -16.08 12.71 -4.81
N GLU A 2 -17.11 13.19 -4.12
CA GLU A 2 -17.06 14.45 -3.35
C GLU A 2 -16.04 14.45 -2.19
N ARG A 3 -15.89 13.34 -1.46
CA ARG A 3 -14.92 13.23 -0.34
C ARG A 3 -13.46 13.39 -0.76
N LYS A 4 -13.07 12.86 -1.92
CA LYS A 4 -11.69 12.95 -2.44
C LYS A 4 -11.29 14.38 -2.78
N ARG A 5 -12.21 15.15 -3.36
CA ARG A 5 -11.97 16.58 -3.70
C ARG A 5 -11.80 17.42 -2.45
N LEU A 6 -12.58 17.15 -1.40
CA LEU A 6 -12.45 17.83 -0.11
C LEU A 6 -11.06 17.59 0.51
N TYR A 7 -10.61 16.34 0.58
CA TYR A 7 -9.25 16.03 1.09
C TYR A 7 -8.15 16.71 0.27
N ASN A 8 -8.23 16.66 -1.06
CA ASN A 8 -7.25 17.32 -1.91
C ASN A 8 -7.16 18.82 -1.63
N TYR A 9 -8.31 19.49 -1.50
CA TYR A 9 -8.37 20.93 -1.24
C TYR A 9 -7.77 21.28 0.13
N THR A 10 -8.18 20.57 1.18
CA THR A 10 -7.68 20.80 2.55
C THR A 10 -6.18 20.55 2.66
N TYR A 11 -5.66 19.47 2.07
CA TYR A 11 -4.24 19.17 2.17
C TYR A 11 -3.37 20.08 1.29
N GLN A 12 -3.86 20.53 0.12
CA GLN A 12 -3.16 21.51 -0.70
C GLN A 12 -2.92 22.83 0.05
N GLU A 13 -3.91 23.33 0.79
CA GLU A 13 -3.76 24.56 1.59
C GLU A 13 -2.76 24.40 2.76
N SER A 14 -2.56 23.18 3.25
CA SER A 14 -1.68 22.90 4.40
C SER A 14 -0.19 22.74 4.06
N GLY A 15 0.17 22.63 2.77
CA GLY A 15 1.54 22.28 2.34
C GLY A 15 1.98 20.85 2.69
N THR A 16 1.06 20.02 3.20
CA THR A 16 1.32 18.62 3.56
C THR A 16 1.39 17.76 2.30
N ARG A 17 2.37 16.85 2.23
CA ARG A 17 2.46 15.86 1.16
C ARG A 17 1.45 14.74 1.41
N PHE A 18 0.66 14.40 0.40
CA PHE A 18 -0.40 13.40 0.50
C PHE A 18 -0.57 12.63 -0.82
N ALA A 19 -1.17 11.44 -0.71
CA ALA A 19 -1.84 10.78 -1.81
C ALA A 19 -3.23 10.31 -1.36
N VAL A 20 -4.24 10.55 -2.19
CA VAL A 20 -5.57 9.97 -2.04
C VAL A 20 -5.73 8.84 -3.05
N VAL A 21 -5.79 7.62 -2.52
CA VAL A 21 -6.07 6.39 -3.27
C VAL A 21 -7.57 6.19 -3.36
N HIS A 22 -8.02 5.67 -4.50
CA HIS A 22 -9.39 5.21 -4.68
C HIS A 22 -9.39 4.06 -5.69
N SER A 23 -9.73 2.86 -5.23
CA SER A 23 -9.93 1.72 -6.12
C SER A 23 -11.25 1.85 -6.87
N LEU A 24 -11.31 1.40 -8.12
CA LEU A 24 -12.52 1.50 -8.96
C LEU A 24 -13.63 0.50 -8.56
N ASP A 25 -13.30 -0.53 -7.79
CA ASP A 25 -14.25 -1.48 -7.19
C ASP A 25 -14.70 -1.07 -5.77
N GLY A 26 -14.23 0.08 -5.27
CA GLY A 26 -14.77 0.72 -4.07
C GLY A 26 -13.91 0.62 -2.82
N TYR A 27 -12.82 -0.15 -2.84
CA TYR A 27 -11.83 -0.14 -1.75
C TYR A 27 -11.19 1.26 -1.60
N ASP A 28 -10.91 1.63 -0.37
CA ASP A 28 -10.19 2.86 0.00
C ASP A 28 -8.66 2.69 -0.03
N GLU A 29 -8.19 1.49 -0.32
CA GLU A 29 -6.79 1.10 -0.50
C GLU A 29 -6.51 0.55 -1.91
N ILE A 30 -5.24 0.23 -2.19
CA ILE A 30 -4.86 -0.50 -3.42
C ILE A 30 -5.04 -1.99 -3.17
N SER A 31 -6.13 -2.57 -3.67
CA SER A 31 -6.49 -3.98 -3.49
C SER A 31 -6.00 -4.90 -4.62
N LEU A 32 -5.41 -4.38 -5.70
CA LEU A 32 -4.96 -5.16 -6.87
C LEU A 32 -6.06 -6.01 -7.57
N THR A 33 -7.32 -5.87 -7.17
CA THR A 33 -8.51 -6.54 -7.73
C THR A 33 -9.08 -5.77 -8.93
N ALA A 34 -8.88 -4.45 -8.93
CA ALA A 34 -9.26 -3.52 -9.98
C ALA A 34 -8.24 -2.39 -10.15
N GLU A 35 -8.41 -1.60 -11.21
CA GLU A 35 -7.65 -0.37 -11.40
C GLU A 35 -7.90 0.62 -10.25
N PHE A 36 -6.95 1.52 -10.00
CA PHE A 36 -7.06 2.48 -8.92
C PHE A 36 -6.54 3.86 -9.35
N LYS A 37 -7.11 4.90 -8.76
CA LYS A 37 -6.71 6.29 -8.97
C LYS A 37 -5.88 6.78 -7.79
N VAL A 38 -4.76 7.41 -8.07
CA VAL A 38 -3.94 8.10 -7.07
C VAL A 38 -3.93 9.58 -7.39
N ALA A 39 -4.44 10.40 -6.47
CA ALA A 39 -4.33 11.86 -6.56
C ALA A 39 -3.33 12.38 -5.53
N MET A 40 -2.37 13.15 -6.01
CA MET A 40 -1.41 13.91 -5.22
C MET A 40 -1.67 15.40 -5.46
N SER A 41 -1.00 16.28 -4.71
CA SER A 41 -1.16 17.73 -4.80
C SER A 41 -1.06 18.29 -6.24
N GLU A 42 -0.18 17.74 -7.07
CA GLU A 42 0.08 18.25 -8.42
C GLU A 42 -0.46 17.37 -9.56
N LYS A 43 -0.87 16.13 -9.27
CA LYS A 43 -1.22 15.15 -10.30
C LYS A 43 -2.26 14.15 -9.83
N GLU A 44 -3.20 13.83 -10.71
CA GLU A 44 -4.04 12.65 -10.58
C GLU A 44 -3.67 11.66 -11.70
N LYS A 45 -3.49 10.39 -11.34
CA LYS A 45 -3.19 9.33 -12.31
C LYS A 45 -4.04 8.10 -12.04
N LEU A 46 -4.58 7.53 -13.11
CA LEU A 46 -5.20 6.20 -13.12
C LEU A 46 -4.11 5.15 -13.35
N TYR A 47 -4.11 4.10 -12.53
CA TYR A 47 -3.20 2.97 -12.64
C TYR A 47 -3.99 1.71 -13.00
N THR A 48 -3.70 1.13 -14.16
CA THR A 48 -4.02 -0.27 -14.48
C THR A 48 -3.11 -1.19 -13.69
N LEU A 49 -3.55 -2.43 -13.49
CA LEU A 49 -2.81 -3.43 -12.72
C LEU A 49 -1.50 -3.85 -13.39
N GLU A 50 -1.42 -3.79 -14.73
CA GLU A 50 -0.17 -4.14 -15.44
C GLU A 50 0.89 -3.04 -15.33
N MET A 51 0.51 -1.77 -15.12
CA MET A 51 1.48 -0.66 -15.08
C MET A 51 2.51 -0.76 -13.95
N PRO A 52 2.13 -1.10 -12.70
CA PRO A 52 3.09 -1.37 -11.64
C PRO A 52 3.66 -2.80 -11.65
N GLY A 53 3.23 -3.66 -12.58
CA GLY A 53 3.74 -5.03 -12.74
C GLY A 53 3.20 -6.03 -11.71
N PHE A 54 2.02 -5.77 -11.13
CA PHE A 54 1.39 -6.71 -10.20
C PHE A 54 0.38 -7.61 -10.92
N PRO A 55 0.30 -8.90 -10.58
CA PRO A 55 -0.78 -9.76 -11.06
C PRO A 55 -2.11 -9.29 -10.46
N ARG A 56 -3.18 -9.42 -11.25
CA ARG A 56 -4.54 -9.19 -10.76
C ARG A 56 -4.87 -10.20 -9.67
N CYS A 57 -5.42 -9.71 -8.57
CA CYS A 57 -5.91 -10.52 -7.47
C CYS A 57 -7.44 -10.69 -7.56
N THR A 58 -7.97 -11.70 -6.90
CA THR A 58 -9.39 -11.85 -6.57
C THR A 58 -9.62 -11.44 -5.11
N ASP A 59 -10.87 -11.11 -4.74
CA ASP A 59 -11.19 -10.80 -3.34
C ASP A 59 -10.79 -11.94 -2.39
N THR A 60 -10.93 -13.19 -2.85
CA THR A 60 -10.54 -14.39 -2.08
C THR A 60 -9.03 -14.52 -1.87
N ASP A 61 -8.21 -13.96 -2.76
CA ASP A 61 -6.75 -13.99 -2.60
C ASP A 61 -6.27 -13.06 -1.47
N LEU A 62 -7.11 -12.09 -1.10
CA LEU A 62 -6.83 -11.05 -0.11
C LEU A 62 -7.74 -11.15 1.12
N ASP A 63 -8.34 -12.31 1.36
CA ASP A 63 -9.10 -12.56 2.58
C ASP A 63 -8.24 -12.28 3.82
N GLY A 64 -8.72 -11.36 4.66
CA GLY A 64 -8.06 -10.92 5.89
C GLY A 64 -8.32 -11.85 7.08
N GLY A 65 -8.98 -12.98 6.87
CA GLY A 65 -9.47 -13.86 7.93
C GLY A 65 -10.78 -13.37 8.56
N LYS A 66 -11.32 -14.20 9.46
CA LYS A 66 -12.64 -13.96 10.08
C LYS A 66 -12.55 -13.47 11.51
N THR A 67 -11.37 -13.58 12.12
CA THR A 67 -11.09 -13.21 13.51
C THR A 67 -9.85 -12.32 13.60
N PRO A 68 -9.69 -11.52 14.68
CA PRO A 68 -8.46 -10.78 14.92
C PRO A 68 -7.21 -11.68 14.93
N GLU A 69 -7.33 -12.91 15.42
CA GLU A 69 -6.26 -13.91 15.44
C GLU A 69 -5.91 -14.39 14.02
N ASP A 70 -6.89 -14.51 13.12
CA ASP A 70 -6.63 -14.82 11.71
C ASP A 70 -5.87 -13.69 11.02
N ALA A 71 -6.32 -12.45 11.24
CA ALA A 71 -5.70 -11.25 10.68
C ALA A 71 -4.25 -11.09 11.19
N ALA A 72 -4.02 -11.32 12.50
CA ALA A 72 -2.68 -11.30 13.08
C ALA A 72 -1.76 -12.35 12.45
N ARG A 73 -2.26 -13.58 12.21
CA ARG A 73 -1.48 -14.62 11.53
C ARG A 73 -1.11 -14.26 10.10
N ILE A 74 -2.01 -13.61 9.36
CA ILE A 74 -1.72 -13.12 8.01
C ILE A 74 -0.68 -12.00 8.06
N PHE A 75 -0.84 -11.05 8.99
CA PHE A 75 0.11 -9.97 9.21
C PHE A 75 1.52 -10.50 9.51
N ASP A 76 1.64 -11.42 10.46
CA ASP A 76 2.91 -12.08 10.81
C ASP A 76 3.52 -12.82 9.62
N ALA A 77 2.69 -13.53 8.85
CA ALA A 77 3.14 -14.24 7.64
C ALA A 77 3.64 -13.29 6.55
N VAL A 78 3.02 -12.11 6.38
CA VAL A 78 3.51 -11.09 5.45
C VAL A 78 4.89 -10.60 5.89
N PHE A 79 5.03 -10.18 7.15
CA PHE A 79 6.31 -9.70 7.68
C PHE A 79 7.41 -10.77 7.68
N ALA A 80 7.05 -12.05 7.88
CA ALA A 80 7.97 -13.18 7.78
C ALA A 80 8.26 -13.62 6.33
N ASN A 81 7.67 -12.96 5.34
CA ASN A 81 7.77 -13.28 3.91
C ASN A 81 7.30 -14.72 3.57
N THR A 82 6.33 -15.25 4.33
CA THR A 82 5.73 -16.58 4.13
C THR A 82 4.25 -16.52 3.70
N ALA A 83 3.66 -15.33 3.61
CA ALA A 83 2.32 -15.13 3.07
C ALA A 83 2.24 -15.40 1.56
N THR A 84 1.02 -15.46 1.02
CA THR A 84 0.81 -15.63 -0.43
C THR A 84 1.39 -14.43 -1.21
N GLU A 85 1.72 -14.64 -2.47
CA GLU A 85 2.18 -13.55 -3.35
C GLU A 85 1.14 -12.43 -3.46
N ALA A 86 -0.16 -12.76 -3.49
CA ALA A 86 -1.22 -11.75 -3.53
C ALA A 86 -1.20 -10.84 -2.29
N GLN A 87 -1.17 -11.43 -1.09
CA GLN A 87 -1.11 -10.68 0.16
C GLN A 87 0.14 -9.82 0.26
N LYS A 88 1.31 -10.38 -0.10
CA LYS A 88 2.57 -9.61 -0.13
C LYS A 88 2.52 -8.46 -1.14
N ASN A 89 2.03 -8.71 -2.35
CA ASN A 89 1.97 -7.71 -3.41
C ASN A 89 1.02 -6.56 -3.05
N CYS A 90 -0.11 -6.83 -2.38
CA CYS A 90 -1.01 -5.79 -1.88
C CYS A 90 -0.29 -4.86 -0.89
N VAL A 91 0.45 -5.42 0.07
CA VAL A 91 1.23 -4.63 1.05
C VAL A 91 2.37 -3.86 0.37
N ILE A 92 3.09 -4.48 -0.58
CA ILE A 92 4.15 -3.82 -1.34
C ILE A 92 3.59 -2.66 -2.16
N ALA A 93 2.43 -2.82 -2.80
CA ALA A 93 1.81 -1.78 -3.62
C ALA A 93 1.45 -0.54 -2.77
N ASN A 94 0.71 -0.72 -1.67
CA ASN A 94 0.35 0.38 -0.78
C ASN A 94 1.60 1.07 -0.19
N SER A 95 2.60 0.28 0.24
CA SER A 95 3.86 0.80 0.75
C SER A 95 4.65 1.61 -0.28
N ALA A 96 4.67 1.16 -1.55
CA ALA A 96 5.38 1.85 -2.62
C ALA A 96 4.78 3.24 -2.91
N PHE A 97 3.45 3.37 -2.90
CA PHE A 97 2.80 4.66 -3.05
C PHE A 97 3.02 5.57 -1.84
N ALA A 98 3.06 5.02 -0.62
CA ALA A 98 3.44 5.78 0.57
C ALA A 98 4.89 6.30 0.47
N ILE A 99 5.83 5.47 0.02
CA ILE A 99 7.22 5.89 -0.25
C ILE A 99 7.26 7.00 -1.31
N GLN A 100 6.47 6.90 -2.38
CA GLN A 100 6.40 7.95 -3.40
C GLN A 100 5.84 9.28 -2.87
N VAL A 101 4.92 9.26 -1.90
CA VAL A 101 4.46 10.50 -1.24
C VAL A 101 5.61 11.17 -0.49
N ILE A 102 6.47 10.38 0.16
CA ILE A 102 7.64 10.86 0.91
C ILE A 102 8.75 11.33 -0.04
N CYS A 103 8.92 10.65 -1.17
CA CYS A 103 9.94 10.90 -2.20
C CYS A 103 9.26 11.11 -3.57
N PRO A 104 8.61 12.26 -3.83
CA PRO A 104 7.82 12.50 -5.04
C PRO A 104 8.62 12.43 -6.34
N GLU A 105 9.93 12.64 -6.27
CA GLU A 105 10.89 12.52 -7.36
C GLU A 105 11.21 11.06 -7.73
N LYS A 106 10.97 10.10 -6.81
CA LYS A 106 11.18 8.68 -7.09
C LYS A 106 10.10 8.15 -8.02
N ARG A 107 10.56 7.44 -9.04
CA ARG A 107 9.70 6.64 -9.92
C ARG A 107 9.01 5.53 -9.13
N ILE A 108 7.77 5.23 -9.48
CA ILE A 108 6.97 4.24 -8.75
C ILE A 108 7.63 2.86 -8.77
N GLU A 109 8.33 2.50 -9.85
CA GLU A 109 9.05 1.24 -9.98
C GLU A 109 10.19 1.12 -8.96
N ALA A 110 10.88 2.23 -8.68
CA ALA A 110 11.93 2.27 -7.65
C ALA A 110 11.31 2.16 -6.25
N CYS A 111 10.17 2.80 -6.00
CA CYS A 111 9.45 2.67 -4.73
C CYS A 111 8.94 1.25 -4.50
N ILE A 112 8.47 0.55 -5.54
CA ILE A 112 8.06 -0.86 -5.49
C ILE A 112 9.26 -1.74 -5.13
N ALA A 113 10.41 -1.53 -5.79
CA ALA A 113 11.64 -2.27 -5.49
C ALA A 113 12.11 -2.04 -4.04
N GLU A 114 11.99 -0.82 -3.53
CA GLU A 114 12.33 -0.47 -2.15
C GLU A 114 11.39 -1.13 -1.13
N ALA A 115 10.07 -1.05 -1.35
CA ALA A 115 9.08 -1.72 -0.50
C ALA A 115 9.27 -3.24 -0.49
N ARG A 116 9.45 -3.83 -1.68
CA ARG A 116 9.72 -5.27 -1.84
C ARG A 116 11.00 -5.68 -1.12
N GLY A 117 12.09 -4.95 -1.34
CA GLY A 117 13.37 -5.22 -0.68
C GLY A 117 13.28 -5.11 0.85
N SER A 118 12.50 -4.16 1.39
CA SER A 118 12.28 -4.04 2.83
C SER A 118 11.56 -5.26 3.41
N LEU A 119 10.52 -5.75 2.73
CA LEU A 119 9.76 -6.92 3.14
C LEU A 119 10.58 -8.21 3.02
N GLU A 120 11.10 -8.49 1.82
CA GLU A 120 11.75 -9.76 1.48
C GLU A 120 13.09 -9.96 2.19
N SER A 121 13.80 -8.88 2.55
CA SER A 121 15.04 -8.96 3.32
C SER A 121 14.82 -9.12 4.84
N GLY A 122 13.59 -9.03 5.32
CA GLY A 122 13.27 -9.08 6.76
C GLY A 122 13.47 -7.77 7.52
N LYS A 123 13.95 -6.69 6.87
CA LYS A 123 14.14 -5.38 7.50
C LYS A 123 12.84 -4.81 8.08
N ALA A 124 11.71 -5.02 7.39
CA ALA A 124 10.40 -4.63 7.88
C ALA A 124 10.07 -5.34 9.20
N LEU A 125 10.35 -6.64 9.30
CA LEU A 125 10.14 -7.45 10.51
C LEU A 125 11.06 -7.02 11.65
N ASP A 126 12.34 -6.75 11.37
CA ASP A 126 13.28 -6.26 12.38
C ASP A 126 12.88 -4.88 12.92
N THR A 127 12.36 -4.02 12.05
CA THR A 127 11.80 -2.71 12.44
C THR A 127 10.57 -2.90 13.33
N PHE A 128 9.66 -3.81 12.97
CA PHE A 128 8.48 -4.13 13.78
C PHE A 128 8.85 -4.69 15.16
N ARG A 129 9.83 -5.61 15.23
CA ARG A 129 10.37 -6.13 16.51
C ARG A 129 10.98 -5.04 17.38
N THR A 130 11.72 -4.12 16.76
CA THR A 130 12.27 -2.96 17.46
C THR A 130 11.15 -2.08 18.02
N PHE A 131 10.11 -1.81 17.22
CA PHE A 131 8.93 -1.07 17.68
C PHE A 131 8.28 -1.75 18.89
N LEU A 132 8.08 -3.07 18.88
CA LEU A 132 7.53 -3.80 20.02
C LEU A 132 8.41 -3.67 21.26
N ALA A 133 9.73 -3.86 21.13
CA ALA A 133 10.66 -3.78 22.26
C ALA A 133 10.73 -2.37 22.90
N LEU A 134 10.43 -1.32 22.13
CA LEU A 134 10.40 0.06 22.61
C LEU A 134 9.07 0.44 23.29
N ASN A 135 8.01 -0.35 23.07
CA ASN A 135 6.66 -0.06 23.56
C ASN A 135 6.10 -1.16 24.48
N SER A 136 6.95 -2.11 24.90
CA SER A 136 6.64 -3.20 25.83
C SER A 136 6.80 -2.82 27.29
#